data_AF-A0A7L3WT59-F1
#
_entry.id   AF-A0A7L3WT59-F1
#
_cell.length_a   1.000
_cell.length_b   1.000
_cell.length_c   1.000
_cell.angle_alpha   90.00
_cell.angle_beta   90.00
_cell.angle_gamma   90.00
#
_symmetry.space_group_name_H-M   'P 1'
#
loop_
_entity.id
_entity.type
_entity.pdbx_description
1 polymer ?
#
loop_
_entity_poly.entity_id
_entity_poly.type
_entity_poly.pdbx_seq_one_letter_code
_entity_poly.pdbx_strand_id
1 'polypeptide(L)' 'KDTLWHSNAVMERIAHNRVRTSSGSIYLLQGNIDSASMRREGFSHRFIKRFTYGFSKKWKEYVEEFLKERRR' A
#
# COMPACT_ATOMS: atom_id res chain seq x y z
N LYS A 1 10.43 -26.77 4.40
CA LYS A 1 10.37 -25.57 5.28
C LYS A 1 9.25 -24.71 4.73
N ASP A 2 8.05 -24.85 5.31
CA ASP A 2 6.92 -23.99 4.98
C ASP A 2 7.23 -22.59 5.50
N THR A 3 7.68 -21.71 4.60
CA THR A 3 7.70 -20.29 4.90
C THR A 3 6.24 -19.85 5.01
N LEU A 4 5.73 -19.84 6.24
CA LEU A 4 4.50 -19.13 6.58
C LEU A 4 4.61 -17.75 5.91
N TRP A 5 3.69 -17.46 4.99
CA TRP A 5 3.69 -16.14 4.36
C TRP A 5 3.50 -15.10 5.46
N HIS A 6 4.30 -14.03 5.41
CA HIS A 6 4.15 -12.88 6.29
C HIS A 6 4.18 -11.62 5.42
N SER A 7 3.26 -10.69 5.67
CA SER A 7 3.41 -9.33 5.17
C SER A 7 4.51 -8.62 5.94
N ASN A 8 5.43 -7.99 5.23
CA ASN A 8 6.36 -7.03 5.81
C ASN A 8 5.88 -5.61 5.49
N ALA A 9 6.09 -4.68 6.42
CA ALA A 9 5.73 -3.29 6.21
C ALA A 9 6.54 -2.70 5.05
N VAL A 10 5.87 -1.98 4.16
CA VAL A 10 6.52 -1.17 3.12
C VAL A 10 7.22 0.01 3.80
N MET A 11 8.53 0.15 3.62
CA MET A 11 9.34 1.20 4.24
C MET A 11 9.76 2.29 3.25
N GLU A 12 10.03 1.90 2.00
CA GLU A 12 10.60 2.79 1.00
C GLU A 12 9.97 2.56 -0.38
N ARG A 13 9.86 3.66 -1.14
CA ARG A 13 9.44 3.66 -2.53
C ARG A 13 10.66 3.81 -3.44
N ILE A 14 10.96 2.77 -4.21
CA ILE A 14 12.00 2.80 -5.26
C ILE A 14 11.40 3.37 -6.55
N ALA A 15 10.20 2.91 -6.92
CA ALA A 15 9.41 3.41 -8.04
C ALA A 15 7.91 3.34 -7.68
N HIS A 16 7.03 3.76 -8.59
CA HIS A 16 5.58 3.70 -8.32
C HIS A 16 5.08 2.26 -8.12
N ASN A 17 5.70 1.29 -8.80
CA ASN A 17 5.40 -0.13 -8.71
C ASN A 17 6.52 -0.94 -8.03
N ARG A 18 7.52 -0.30 -7.42
CA ARG A 18 8.63 -0.99 -6.74
C ARG A 18 8.84 -0.44 -5.35
N VAL A 19 8.70 -1.30 -4.34
CA VAL A 19 8.79 -0.92 -2.93
C VAL A 19 9.72 -1.85 -2.17
N ARG A 20 10.40 -1.31 -1.15
CA ARG A 20 11.25 -2.07 -0.24
C ARG A 20 10.53 -2.27 1.09
N THR A 21 10.55 -3.50 1.59
CA THR A 21 9.98 -3.87 2.89
C THR A 21 11.00 -3.69 4.02
N SER A 22 10.53 -3.74 5.26
CA SER A 22 11.37 -3.72 6.47
C SER A 22 12.42 -4.84 6.52
N SER A 23 12.13 -5.99 5.90
CA SER A 23 13.07 -7.12 5.76
C SER A 23 14.15 -6.89 4.69
N GLY A 24 14.11 -5.77 3.95
CA GLY A 24 15.00 -5.49 2.82
C GLY A 24 14.54 -6.07 1.48
N SER A 25 13.47 -6.88 1.45
CA SER A 25 12.91 -7.44 0.22
C SER A 25 12.35 -6.36 -0.69
N ILE A 26 12.52 -6.51 -2.00
CA ILE A 26 11.97 -5.57 -2.99
C ILE A 26 10.81 -6.25 -3.70
N TYR A 27 9.63 -5.65 -3.60
CA TYR A 27 8.42 -6.15 -4.26
C TYR A 27 8.15 -5.35 -5.52
N LEU A 28 7.86 -6.06 -6.62
CA LEU A 28 7.36 -5.50 -7.87
C LEU A 28 5.85 -5.70 -7.92
N LEU A 29 5.12 -4.60 -7.97
CA LEU A 29 3.65 -4.59 -8.04
C LEU A 29 3.25 -4.66 -9.51
N GLN A 30 2.47 -5.67 -9.87
CA GLN A 30 1.99 -5.89 -11.22
C GLN A 30 0.46 -5.88 -11.26
N GLY A 31 -0.09 -5.32 -12.33
CA GLY A 31 -1.53 -5.19 -12.54
C GLY A 31 -2.14 -3.97 -11.86
N ASN A 32 -3.48 -3.90 -11.95
CA ASN A 32 -4.25 -2.83 -11.34
C ASN A 32 -4.54 -3.14 -9.88
N ILE A 33 -4.71 -2.09 -9.08
CA ILE A 33 -5.17 -2.23 -7.71
C ILE A 33 -6.55 -2.88 -7.68
N ASP A 34 -6.74 -3.87 -6.81
CA ASP A 34 -8.05 -4.47 -6.57
C ASP A 34 -8.93 -3.52 -5.73
N SER A 35 -9.47 -2.52 -6.41
CA SER A 35 -10.33 -1.51 -5.79
C SER A 35 -11.62 -2.10 -5.22
N ALA A 36 -12.08 -3.26 -5.73
CA ALA A 36 -13.29 -3.90 -5.23
C ALA A 36 -13.03 -4.52 -3.86
N SER A 37 -11.95 -5.28 -3.70
CA SER A 37 -11.53 -5.81 -2.40
C SER A 37 -11.27 -4.70 -1.40
N MET A 38 -10.53 -3.65 -1.77
CA MET A 38 -10.28 -2.53 -0.86
C MET A 38 -11.56 -1.81 -0.41
N ARG A 39 -12.56 -1.63 -1.29
CA ARG A 39 -13.84 -1.05 -0.87
C ARG A 39 -14.56 -1.92 0.16
N ARG A 40 -14.53 -3.26 -0.02
CA ARG A 40 -15.13 -4.20 0.94
C ARG A 40 -14.45 -4.15 2.31
N GLU A 41 -13.15 -3.93 2.35
CA GLU A 41 -12.37 -3.73 3.58
C GLU A 41 -12.57 -2.34 4.24
N GLY A 42 -13.45 -1.50 3.68
CA GLY A 42 -13.82 -0.21 4.24
C GLY A 42 -12.89 0.95 3.88
N PHE A 43 -12.02 0.79 2.88
CA PHE A 43 -11.22 1.91 2.37
C PHE A 43 -12.08 2.88 1.55
N SER A 44 -11.92 4.18 1.79
CA SER A 44 -12.66 5.20 1.05
C SER A 44 -12.22 5.24 -0.41
N HIS A 45 -13.14 5.59 -1.31
CA HIS A 45 -12.84 5.73 -2.74
C HIS A 45 -11.71 6.74 -3.00
N ARG A 46 -11.67 7.84 -2.23
CA ARG A 46 -10.61 8.85 -2.30
C ARG A 46 -9.25 8.26 -1.93
N PHE A 47 -9.19 7.43 -0.89
CA PHE A 47 -7.95 6.76 -0.49
C PHE A 47 -7.47 5.78 -1.57
N ILE A 48 -8.37 4.92 -2.08
CA ILE A 48 -8.03 3.92 -3.10
C ILE A 48 -7.49 4.58 -4.37
N LYS A 49 -8.11 5.68 -4.84
CA LYS A 49 -7.67 6.40 -6.03
C LYS A 49 -6.24 6.94 -5.94
N ARG A 50 -5.73 7.20 -4.74
CA ARG A 50 -4.34 7.67 -4.55
C ARG A 50 -3.30 6.59 -4.91
N PHE A 51 -3.72 5.33 -5.02
CA PHE A 51 -2.87 4.17 -5.33
C PHE A 51 -3.20 3.50 -6.67
N THR A 52 -4.06 4.08 -7.51
CA THR A 52 -4.43 3.52 -8.82
C THR A 52 -3.21 3.19 -9.70
N TYR A 53 -2.18 4.03 -9.64
CA TYR A 53 -0.92 3.87 -10.38
C TYR A 53 0.23 3.40 -9.47
N GLY A 54 -0.08 2.74 -8.35
CA GLY A 54 0.87 2.33 -7.33
C GLY A 54 1.23 3.42 -6.32
N PHE A 55 2.39 3.28 -5.69
CA PHE A 55 2.86 4.15 -4.62
C PHE A 55 3.36 5.50 -5.19
N SER A 56 2.60 6.57 -5.00
CA SER A 56 3.04 7.93 -5.32
C SER A 56 4.19 8.38 -4.39
N LYS A 57 4.89 9.48 -4.71
CA LYS A 57 5.92 10.04 -3.80
C LYS A 57 5.37 10.42 -2.41
N LYS A 58 4.08 10.77 -2.34
CA LYS A 58 3.37 11.21 -1.12
C LYS A 58 2.61 10.08 -0.42
N TRP A 59 2.85 8.81 -0.77
CA TRP A 59 2.06 7.69 -0.25
C TRP A 59 2.03 7.63 1.28
N LYS A 60 3.13 7.98 1.96
CA LYS A 60 3.20 8.03 3.43
C LYS A 60 2.25 9.08 4.01
N GLU A 61 2.21 10.27 3.42
CA GLU A 61 1.28 11.34 3.81
C GLU A 61 -0.18 10.88 3.66
N TYR A 62 -0.48 10.14 2.59
CA TYR A 62 -1.82 9.63 2.35
C TYR A 62 -2.27 8.57 3.36
N VAL A 63 -1.34 7.69 3.76
CA VAL A 63 -1.59 6.70 4.82
C VAL A 63 -1.74 7.40 6.17
N GLU A 64 -0.89 8.39 6.48
CA GLU A 64 -0.97 9.17 7.71
C GLU A 64 -2.30 9.94 7.82
N GLU A 65 -2.74 10.60 6.76
CA GLU A 65 -4.05 11.29 6.68
C GLU A 65 -5.19 10.29 6.94
N PHE A 66 -5.16 9.13 6.29
CA PHE A 66 -6.16 8.08 6.47
C PHE A 66 -6.21 7.56 7.92
N LEU A 67 -5.06 7.32 8.55
CA LEU A 67 -5.00 6.87 9.95
C LEU A 67 -5.51 7.94 10.92
N LYS A 68 -5.26 9.22 10.65
CA LYS A 68 -5.81 10.33 11.44
C LYS A 68 -7.32 10.41 11.33
N GLU A 69 -7.87 10.24 10.13
CA GLU A 69 -9.32 10.19 9.90
C GLU A 69 -9.99 9.05 10.69
N ARG A 70 -9.31 7.89 10.84
CA ARG A 70 -9.86 6.74 11.60
C ARG A 70 -9.76 6.85 13.12
N ARG A 71 -8.95 7.78 13.65
CA ARG A 71 -8.80 8.02 15.10
C ARG A 71 -9.78 9.06 15.64
N ARG A 72 -10.52 9.72 14.75
CA ARG A 72 -11.62 10.63 15.08
C ARG A 72 -12.91 9.84 15.21
#